data_AF-A0A3D1F3Q3-F1
#
_entry.id   AF-A0A3D1F3Q3-F1
#
_cell.length_a   1.000
_cell.length_b   1.000
_cell.length_c   1.000
_cell.angle_alpha   90.00
_cell.angle_beta   90.00
_cell.angle_gamma   90.00
#
_symmetry.space_group_name_H-M   'P 1'
#
loop_
_entity.id
_entity.type
_entity.pdbx_description
1 polymer ?
#
loop_
_entity_poly.entity_id
_entity_poly.type
_entity_poly.pdbx_seq_one_letter_code
_entity_poly.pdbx_strand_id
1 'polypeptide(L)'
;VSNCLELDQFNTMPDHSDDHLDTHRLTWAVLLGKWVQFARSAVALPDDEQGRKLRASVPDLIMLQAVWFALQHMDELSAAEQALGLDRATVLVDHHTVQLNAHWQSEDLPQKIEQLITDVRQMLATVNENQQAKNQ
;
A
#
# COMPACT_ATOMS: atom_id res chain seq x y z
N VAL A 1 -12.22 -65.21 -27.74
CA VAL A 1 -11.19 -64.19 -28.05
C VAL A 1 -11.85 -62.83 -27.82
N SER A 2 -12.02 -62.37 -26.58
CA SER A 2 -11.01 -61.95 -25.57
C SER A 2 -10.24 -60.70 -25.98
N ASN A 3 -10.48 -59.62 -25.21
CA ASN A 3 -9.61 -58.47 -24.91
C ASN A 3 -9.19 -57.56 -26.06
N CYS A 4 -8.84 -56.28 -25.89
CA CYS A 4 -8.91 -55.21 -24.87
C CYS A 4 -8.10 -54.05 -25.53
N LEU A 5 -8.21 -52.81 -25.03
CA LEU A 5 -7.55 -51.57 -25.50
C LEU A 5 -8.35 -50.91 -26.64
N GLU A 6 -8.89 -49.70 -26.52
CA GLU A 6 -8.19 -48.46 -26.18
C GLU A 6 -9.19 -47.45 -25.55
N LEU A 7 -9.12 -47.31 -24.23
CA LEU A 7 -9.67 -46.17 -23.49
C LEU A 7 -8.52 -45.17 -23.39
N ASP A 8 -8.50 -44.08 -24.17
CA ASP A 8 -7.55 -42.98 -23.89
C ASP A 8 -7.77 -41.63 -24.62
N GLN A 9 -8.97 -41.29 -25.10
CA GLN A 9 -9.14 -40.03 -25.87
C GLN A 9 -10.29 -39.10 -25.48
N PHE A 10 -10.81 -39.18 -24.25
CA PHE A 10 -11.72 -38.15 -23.74
C PHE A 10 -11.41 -37.79 -22.28
N ASN A 11 -10.17 -37.36 -22.04
CA ASN A 11 -9.86 -36.56 -20.85
C ASN A 11 -8.96 -35.39 -21.22
N THR A 12 -9.50 -34.46 -21.99
CA THR A 12 -9.07 -33.05 -21.97
C THR A 12 -10.17 -32.26 -21.25
N MET A 13 -10.32 -32.53 -19.95
CA MET A 13 -10.79 -31.46 -19.07
C MET A 13 -9.69 -30.39 -19.10
N PRO A 14 -10.03 -29.11 -19.35
CA PRO A 14 -9.08 -28.04 -19.11
C PRO A 14 -8.65 -28.16 -17.65
N ASP A 15 -7.34 -28.23 -17.47
CA ASP A 15 -6.70 -28.09 -16.18
C ASP A 15 -7.16 -26.75 -15.56
N HIS A 16 -8.16 -26.81 -14.67
CA HIS A 16 -8.56 -25.68 -13.84
C HIS A 16 -7.53 -25.46 -12.72
N SER A 17 -6.25 -25.40 -13.09
CA SER A 17 -5.18 -24.90 -12.24
C SER A 17 -5.17 -23.38 -12.30
N ASP A 18 -6.25 -22.74 -11.85
CA ASP A 18 -6.22 -21.28 -11.58
C ASP A 18 -7.34 -20.81 -10.63
N ASP A 19 -7.74 -21.65 -9.66
CA ASP A 19 -8.59 -21.23 -8.53
C ASP A 19 -7.76 -21.02 -7.26
N HIS A 20 -6.52 -20.55 -7.41
CA HIS A 20 -5.95 -19.69 -6.39
C HIS A 20 -6.63 -18.35 -6.56
N LEU A 21 -7.69 -18.08 -5.80
CA LEU A 21 -8.03 -16.72 -5.41
C LEU A 21 -6.73 -16.06 -4.96
N ASP A 22 -6.11 -15.31 -5.86
CA ASP A 22 -4.76 -14.81 -5.77
C ASP A 22 -4.63 -14.11 -4.42
N THR A 23 -4.03 -14.79 -3.42
CA THR A 23 -4.06 -14.40 -2.00
C THR A 23 -3.56 -12.97 -1.84
N HIS A 24 -2.67 -12.56 -2.75
CA HIS A 24 -2.22 -11.19 -2.90
C HIS A 24 -3.35 -10.24 -3.31
N ARG A 25 -4.12 -10.51 -4.38
CA ARG A 25 -5.30 -9.71 -4.77
C ARG A 25 -6.36 -9.66 -3.68
N LEU A 26 -6.58 -10.77 -2.97
CA LEU A 26 -7.49 -10.80 -1.83
C LEU A 26 -6.99 -9.89 -0.71
N THR A 27 -5.67 -9.90 -0.43
CA THR A 27 -5.03 -8.99 0.53
C THR A 27 -5.20 -7.52 0.13
N TRP A 28 -5.04 -7.19 -1.15
CA TRP A 28 -5.26 -5.85 -1.67
C TRP A 28 -6.71 -5.40 -1.57
N ALA A 29 -7.67 -6.25 -1.93
CA ALA A 29 -9.09 -5.96 -1.80
C ALA A 29 -9.48 -5.74 -0.33
N VAL A 30 -8.90 -6.53 0.59
CA VAL A 30 -9.09 -6.36 2.04
C VAL A 30 -8.45 -5.06 2.53
N LEU A 31 -7.24 -4.71 2.11
CA LEU A 31 -6.58 -3.46 2.49
C LEU A 31 -7.36 -2.24 2.00
N LEU A 32 -7.80 -2.27 0.74
CA LEU A 32 -8.67 -1.24 0.18
C LEU A 32 -9.99 -1.15 0.94
N GLY A 33 -10.59 -2.29 1.29
CA GLY A 33 -11.78 -2.37 2.15
C GLY A 33 -11.57 -1.69 3.50
N LYS A 34 -10.40 -1.89 4.13
CA LYS A 34 -10.03 -1.22 5.38
C LYS A 34 -9.89 0.30 5.22
N TRP A 35 -9.24 0.77 4.15
CA TRP A 35 -9.15 2.22 3.88
C TRP A 35 -10.52 2.84 3.59
N VAL A 36 -11.39 2.17 2.84
CA VAL A 36 -12.77 2.61 2.61
C VAL A 36 -13.56 2.65 3.91
N GLN A 37 -13.44 1.62 4.76
CA GLN A 37 -14.08 1.60 6.07
C GLN A 37 -13.57 2.73 6.97
N PHE A 38 -12.26 2.98 6.98
CA PHE A 38 -11.65 4.08 7.72
C PHE A 38 -12.18 5.44 7.26
N ALA A 39 -12.18 5.70 5.96
CA ALA A 39 -12.73 6.91 5.38
C ALA A 39 -14.22 7.11 5.71
N ARG A 40 -15.03 6.04 5.65
CA ARG A 40 -16.45 6.10 6.04
C ARG A 40 -16.63 6.42 7.52
N SER A 41 -15.80 5.84 8.39
CA SER A 41 -15.87 6.11 9.83
C SER A 41 -15.50 7.56 10.16
N ALA A 42 -14.57 8.16 9.42
CA ALA A 42 -14.18 9.54 9.60
C ALA A 42 -15.29 10.54 9.22
N VAL A 43 -16.12 10.21 8.22
CA VAL A 43 -17.31 11.01 7.88
C VAL A 43 -18.34 10.98 9.02
N ALA A 44 -18.42 9.88 9.76
CA ALA A 44 -19.33 9.71 10.90
C ALA A 44 -18.84 10.36 12.20
N LEU A 45 -17.64 10.96 12.22
CA LEU A 45 -17.13 11.68 13.39
C LEU A 45 -18.02 12.87 13.75
N PRO A 46 -18.13 13.23 15.04
CA PRO A 46 -18.77 14.47 15.47
C PRO A 46 -18.21 15.68 14.72
N ASP A 47 -19.03 16.71 14.49
CA ASP A 47 -18.55 17.97 13.91
C ASP A 47 -17.97 18.92 14.98
N ASP A 48 -17.16 18.36 15.87
CA ASP A 48 -16.31 19.12 16.77
C ASP A 48 -14.95 19.39 16.11
N GLU A 49 -14.14 20.21 16.77
CA GLU A 49 -12.84 20.62 16.23
C GLU A 49 -11.91 19.43 15.98
N GLN A 50 -11.84 18.50 16.94
CA GLN A 50 -10.98 17.32 16.83
C GLN A 50 -11.46 16.36 15.73
N GLY A 51 -12.77 16.15 15.62
CA GLY A 51 -13.39 15.36 14.56
C GLY A 51 -13.12 15.93 13.17
N ARG A 52 -13.15 17.26 13.00
CA ARG A 52 -12.79 17.92 11.74
C ARG A 52 -11.31 17.74 11.39
N LYS A 53 -10.39 17.91 12.35
CA LYS A 53 -8.94 17.72 12.14
C LYS A 53 -8.63 16.30 11.72
N LEU A 54 -9.20 15.32 12.42
CA LEU A 54 -9.01 13.91 12.10
C LEU A 54 -9.62 13.56 10.73
N ARG A 55 -10.81 14.07 10.40
CA ARG A 55 -11.44 13.85 9.09
C ARG A 55 -10.60 14.44 7.95
N ALA A 56 -10.06 15.64 8.14
CA ALA A 56 -9.16 16.27 7.16
C ALA A 56 -7.85 15.50 6.98
N SER A 57 -7.35 14.84 8.03
CA SER A 57 -6.11 14.06 8.01
C SER A 57 -6.22 12.72 7.24
N VAL A 58 -7.43 12.19 7.04
CA VAL A 58 -7.65 10.85 6.49
C VAL A 58 -7.03 10.64 5.10
N PRO A 59 -7.18 11.54 4.12
CA PRO A 59 -6.56 11.37 2.81
C PRO A 59 -5.04 11.26 2.90
N ASP A 60 -4.40 12.09 3.73
CA ASP A 60 -2.95 12.08 3.90
C ASP A 60 -2.47 10.79 4.61
N LEU A 61 -3.22 10.30 5.60
CA LEU A 61 -2.91 9.04 6.28
C LEU A 61 -2.96 7.86 5.31
N ILE A 62 -3.99 7.79 4.47
CA ILE A 62 -4.12 6.75 3.44
C ILE A 62 -2.94 6.85 2.47
N MET A 63 -2.54 8.07 2.09
CA MET A 63 -1.47 8.25 1.11
C MET A 63 -0.09 7.90 1.65
N LEU A 64 0.21 8.26 2.90
CA LEU A 64 1.44 7.80 3.55
C LEU A 64 1.48 6.27 3.66
N GLN A 65 0.38 5.61 4.05
CA GLN A 65 0.33 4.15 4.08
C GLN A 65 0.49 3.51 2.70
N ALA A 66 -0.11 4.10 1.66
CA ALA A 66 0.04 3.61 0.30
C ALA A 66 1.48 3.74 -0.21
N VAL A 67 2.16 4.86 0.07
CA VAL A 67 3.57 5.05 -0.26
C VAL A 67 4.45 4.08 0.51
N TRP A 68 4.24 3.92 1.82
CA TRP A 68 4.97 2.94 2.63
C TRP A 68 4.86 1.53 2.06
N PHE A 69 3.66 1.12 1.67
CA PHE A 69 3.44 -0.19 1.06
C PHE A 69 4.14 -0.29 -0.30
N ALA A 70 4.01 0.72 -1.16
CA ALA A 70 4.68 0.73 -2.47
C ALA A 70 6.21 0.62 -2.33
N LEU A 71 6.79 1.26 -1.32
CA LEU A 71 8.24 1.20 -1.05
C LEU A 71 8.74 -0.23 -0.75
N GLN A 72 7.88 -1.11 -0.22
CA GLN A 72 8.25 -2.51 0.07
C GLN A 72 8.43 -3.38 -1.17
N HIS A 73 7.86 -2.95 -2.29
CA HIS A 73 7.86 -3.69 -3.57
C HIS A 73 8.74 -3.02 -4.62
N MET A 74 9.60 -2.09 -4.20
CA MET A 74 10.44 -1.31 -5.13
C MET A 74 11.43 -2.18 -5.89
N ASP A 75 11.87 -3.30 -5.32
CA ASP A 75 12.78 -4.25 -5.96
C ASP A 75 12.18 -4.99 -7.16
N GLU A 76 10.84 -4.98 -7.31
CA GLU A 76 10.13 -5.55 -8.45
C GLU A 76 10.25 -4.68 -9.72
N LEU A 77 10.63 -3.40 -9.58
CA LEU A 77 10.73 -2.43 -10.68
C LEU A 77 12.10 -2.46 -11.36
N SER A 78 12.22 -1.93 -12.59
CA SER A 78 13.54 -1.71 -13.20
C SER A 78 14.32 -0.60 -12.49
N ALA A 79 15.65 -0.57 -12.60
CA ALA A 79 16.48 0.43 -11.91
C ALA A 79 16.10 1.89 -12.24
N ALA A 80 15.69 2.17 -13.48
CA ALA A 80 15.24 3.49 -13.90
C ALA A 80 13.88 3.87 -13.27
N GLU A 81 12.95 2.91 -13.20
CA GLU A 81 11.65 3.09 -12.54
C GLU A 81 11.81 3.21 -11.02
N GLN A 82 12.77 2.49 -10.42
CA GLN A 82 13.10 2.63 -9.00
C GLN A 82 13.59 4.04 -8.67
N ALA A 83 14.51 4.59 -9.46
CA ALA A 83 15.02 5.95 -9.24
C ALA A 83 13.89 6.99 -9.30
N LEU A 84 13.05 6.95 -10.35
CA LEU A 84 11.91 7.85 -10.49
C LEU A 84 10.86 7.63 -9.38
N GLY A 85 10.63 6.37 -8.98
CA GLY A 85 9.73 6.00 -7.90
C GLY A 85 10.15 6.57 -6.56
N LEU A 86 11.46 6.54 -6.25
CA LEU A 86 12.03 7.12 -5.03
C LEU A 86 11.92 8.65 -4.99
N ASP A 87 12.21 9.33 -6.10
CA ASP A 87 12.04 10.78 -6.21
C ASP A 87 10.58 11.16 -5.95
N ARG A 88 9.64 10.42 -6.56
CA ARG A 88 8.21 10.66 -6.37
C ARG A 88 7.75 10.35 -4.95
N ALA A 89 8.21 9.25 -4.36
CA ALA A 89 7.91 8.88 -2.99
C ALA A 89 8.36 9.98 -2.01
N THR A 90 9.56 10.54 -2.22
CA THR A 90 10.10 11.64 -1.41
C THR A 90 9.16 12.84 -1.42
N VAL A 91 8.76 13.30 -2.62
CA VAL A 91 7.82 14.43 -2.76
C VAL A 91 6.47 14.14 -2.10
N LEU A 92 5.92 12.94 -2.26
CA LEU A 92 4.64 12.55 -1.67
C LEU A 92 4.70 12.51 -0.14
N VAL A 93 5.75 11.92 0.43
CA VAL A 93 5.95 11.85 1.89
C VAL A 93 6.06 13.25 2.49
N ASP A 94 6.86 14.13 1.87
CA ASP A 94 7.03 15.50 2.35
C ASP A 94 5.72 16.28 2.26
N HIS A 95 5.04 16.21 1.11
CA HIS A 95 3.76 16.89 0.90
C HIS A 95 2.73 16.48 1.95
N HIS A 96 2.47 15.18 2.11
CA HIS A 96 1.45 14.70 3.04
C HIS A 96 1.84 14.90 4.50
N THR A 97 3.14 14.91 4.83
CA THR A 97 3.60 15.31 6.17
C THR A 97 3.30 16.77 6.46
N VAL A 98 3.54 17.67 5.51
CA VAL A 98 3.20 19.10 5.67
C VAL A 98 1.70 19.29 5.83
N GLN A 99 0.88 18.60 5.03
CA GLN A 99 -0.58 18.69 5.13
C GLN A 99 -1.11 18.20 6.48
N LEU A 100 -0.58 17.07 6.99
CA LEU A 100 -0.93 16.58 8.33
C LEU A 100 -0.60 17.61 9.41
N ASN A 101 0.61 18.18 9.39
CA ASN A 101 0.97 19.23 10.35
C ASN A 101 0.05 20.46 10.21
N ALA A 102 -0.31 20.85 8.99
CA ALA A 102 -1.23 21.97 8.76
C ALA A 102 -2.64 21.72 9.31
N HIS A 103 -3.13 20.48 9.28
CA HIS A 103 -4.43 20.12 9.86
C HIS A 103 -4.47 20.25 11.38
N TRP A 104 -3.36 19.98 12.06
CA TRP A 104 -3.26 20.04 13.52
C TRP A 104 -2.69 21.38 14.05
N GLN A 105 -2.14 22.21 13.16
CA GLN A 105 -1.68 23.57 13.45
C GLN A 105 -0.65 23.62 14.59
N SER A 106 -1.00 24.27 15.72
CA SER A 106 -0.15 24.44 16.90
C SER A 106 -0.40 23.37 17.97
N GLU A 107 -1.29 22.41 17.71
CA GLU A 107 -1.48 21.25 18.57
C GLU A 107 -0.51 20.14 18.19
N ASP A 108 -0.13 19.35 19.19
CA ASP A 108 0.70 18.17 18.99
C ASP A 108 -0.04 17.18 18.08
N LEU A 109 0.71 16.63 17.12
CA LEU A 109 0.20 15.58 16.25
C LEU A 109 -0.07 14.32 17.11
N PRO A 110 -1.17 13.58 16.89
CA PRO A 110 -1.40 12.35 17.61
C PRO A 110 -0.26 11.37 17.38
N GLN A 111 0.23 10.75 18.45
CA GLN A 111 1.39 9.84 18.43
C GLN A 111 1.35 8.79 17.30
N LYS A 112 0.16 8.23 17.00
CA LYS A 112 0.01 7.23 15.92
C LYS A 112 0.29 7.81 14.53
N ILE A 113 -0.03 9.08 14.30
CA ILE A 113 0.24 9.78 13.04
C ILE A 113 1.74 10.08 12.94
N GLU A 114 2.36 10.54 14.03
CA GLU A 114 3.82 10.76 14.09
C GLU A 114 4.60 9.47 13.82
N GLN A 115 4.14 8.36 14.40
CA GLN A 115 4.74 7.05 14.20
C GLN A 115 4.65 6.66 12.72
N LEU A 116 3.49 6.81 12.07
CA LEU A 116 3.34 6.50 10.64
C LEU A 116 4.31 7.33 9.79
N ILE A 117 4.41 8.64 10.03
CA ILE A 117 5.34 9.52 9.31
C ILE A 117 6.79 9.02 9.49
N THR A 118 7.15 8.64 10.72
CA THR A 118 8.47 8.10 11.04
C THR A 118 8.74 6.80 10.30
N ASP A 119 7.80 5.85 10.33
CA ASP A 119 7.91 4.55 9.66
C ASP A 119 8.09 4.71 8.14
N VAL A 120 7.35 5.62 7.51
CA VAL A 120 7.47 5.88 6.07
C VAL A 120 8.82 6.50 5.73
N ARG A 121 9.31 7.45 6.53
CA ARG A 121 10.62 8.07 6.32
C ARG A 121 11.78 7.08 6.51
N GLN A 122 11.69 6.20 7.49
CA GLN A 122 12.69 5.15 7.72
C GLN A 122 12.73 4.16 6.56
N MET A 123 11.56 3.74 6.06
CA MET A 123 11.49 2.87 4.88
C MET A 123 12.09 3.56 3.65
N LEU A 124 11.73 4.82 3.40
CA LEU A 124 12.27 5.59 2.27
C LEU A 124 13.80 5.70 2.32
N ALA A 125 14.35 6.00 3.50
CA ALA A 125 15.80 6.04 3.71
C ALA A 125 16.46 4.68 3.42
N THR A 126 15.88 3.59 3.95
CA THR A 126 16.38 2.22 3.75
C THR A 126 16.40 1.84 2.27
N VAL A 127 15.32 2.10 1.52
CA VAL A 127 15.26 1.77 0.09
C VAL A 127 16.23 2.63 -0.72
N ASN A 128 16.39 3.91 -0.36
CA ASN A 128 17.33 4.81 -1.03
C ASN A 128 18.80 4.37 -0.83
N GLU A 129 19.17 3.99 0.39
CA GLU A 129 20.51 3.43 0.70
C GLU A 129 20.78 2.16 -0.11
N ASN A 130 19.81 1.24 -0.17
CA ASN A 130 19.91 0.03 -0.97
C ASN A 130 20.08 0.33 -2.46
N GLN A 131 19.41 1.36 -2.98
CA GLN A 131 19.53 1.75 -4.38
C GLN A 131 20.89 2.36 -4.69
N GLN A 132 21.45 3.15 -3.78
CA GLN A 132 22.81 3.71 -3.93
C GLN A 132 23.87 2.61 -3.92
N ALA A 133 23.73 1.60 -3.04
CA ALA A 133 24.64 0.47 -2.98
C ALA A 133 24.63 -0.39 -4.27
N LYS A 134 23.51 -0.46 -5.00
CA LYS A 134 23.40 -1.18 -6.29
C LYS A 134 24.04 -0.46 -7.47
N ASN A 135 24.24 0.87 -7.37
CA ASN A 135 24.75 1.70 -8.45
C ASN A 135 26.26 2.00 -8.34
N GLN A 136 26.93 1.45 -7.33
CA GLN A 136 28.39 1.46 -7.14
C GLN A 136 29.02 0.17 -7.68
#